data_AF-A0ABD2N0M6-F1
#
_entry.id   AF-A0ABD2N0M6-F1
#
_cell.length_a   1.000
_cell.length_b   1.000
_cell.length_c   1.000
_cell.angle_alpha   90.00
_cell.angle_beta   90.00
_cell.angle_gamma   90.00
#
_symmetry.space_group_name_H-M   'P 1'
#
loop_
_entity.id
_entity.type
_entity.pdbx_description
1 polymer ?
#
loop_
_entity_poly.entity_id
_entity_poly.type
_entity_poly.pdbx_seq_one_letter_code
_entity_poly.pdbx_strand_id
1 'polypeptide(L)'
;MAPKTNRPTTAELEGRKDEFQEYLSVKLSQINQSTDLDEMCNIITDRLITSSKQLCGRRRIQNSKLSSPTLAPIERKRNTVSQEYEELNKITKKAIRRDGRNRQTQMVEQAIE
;
A
#
# COMPACT_ATOMS: atom_id res chain seq x y z
N MET A 1 -32.72 -28.58 62.88
CA MET A 1 -33.23 -28.44 61.50
C MET A 1 -32.04 -28.12 60.60
N ALA A 2 -31.61 -29.05 59.73
CA ALA A 2 -30.48 -28.82 58.83
C ALA A 2 -30.91 -27.92 57.66
N PRO A 3 -30.08 -26.97 57.21
CA PRO A 3 -30.44 -26.07 56.12
C PRO A 3 -30.48 -26.87 54.81
N LYS A 4 -31.62 -26.81 54.11
CA LYS A 4 -31.78 -27.40 52.77
C LYS A 4 -30.78 -26.70 51.84
N THR A 5 -29.74 -27.41 51.43
CA THR A 5 -28.87 -26.96 50.34
C THR A 5 -29.71 -26.87 49.08
N ASN A 6 -29.95 -25.65 48.58
CA ASN A 6 -30.54 -25.41 47.26
C ASN A 6 -29.57 -25.94 46.20
N ARG A 7 -29.68 -27.25 45.91
CA ARG A 7 -28.92 -27.88 44.84
C ARG A 7 -29.64 -27.55 43.53
N PRO A 8 -28.95 -26.91 42.57
CA PRO A 8 -29.54 -26.63 41.27
C PRO A 8 -30.08 -27.90 40.62
N THR A 9 -31.22 -27.78 39.97
CA THR A 9 -31.82 -28.87 39.19
C THR A 9 -30.99 -29.15 37.94
N THR A 10 -31.10 -30.37 37.39
CA THR A 10 -30.38 -30.78 36.18
C THR A 10 -30.68 -29.87 34.99
N ALA A 11 -31.93 -29.42 34.84
CA ALA A 11 -32.31 -28.46 33.79
C ALA A 11 -31.62 -27.09 33.94
N GLU A 12 -31.45 -26.59 35.18
CA GLU A 12 -30.72 -25.33 35.44
C GLU A 12 -29.22 -25.46 35.14
N LEU A 13 -28.65 -26.65 35.36
CA LEU A 13 -27.26 -26.94 35.00
C LEU A 13 -27.07 -27.07 33.49
N GLU A 14 -28.04 -27.66 32.79
CA GLU A 14 -28.02 -27.82 31.34
C GLU A 14 -28.17 -26.47 30.63
N GLY A 15 -29.11 -25.63 31.05
CA GLY A 15 -29.27 -24.27 30.52
C GLY A 15 -28.00 -23.41 30.72
N ARG A 16 -27.37 -23.49 31.90
CA ARG A 16 -26.10 -22.82 32.16
C ARG A 16 -24.95 -23.33 31.29
N LYS A 17 -24.95 -24.62 30.95
CA LYS A 17 -23.94 -25.22 30.06
C LYS A 17 -24.10 -24.66 28.65
N ASP A 18 -25.32 -24.57 28.15
CA ASP A 18 -25.61 -24.04 26.81
C ASP A 18 -25.24 -22.56 26.72
N GLU A 19 -25.63 -21.75 27.72
CA GLU A 19 -25.23 -20.34 27.83
C GLU A 19 -23.70 -20.17 27.87
N PHE A 20 -23.01 -21.05 28.59
CA PHE A 20 -21.55 -21.01 28.69
C PHE A 20 -20.86 -21.45 27.39
N GLN A 21 -21.43 -22.43 26.68
CA GLN A 21 -20.95 -22.83 25.36
C GLN A 21 -21.14 -21.73 24.31
N GLU A 22 -22.28 -21.05 24.33
CA GLU A 22 -22.54 -19.91 23.46
C GLU A 22 -21.56 -18.77 23.75
N TYR A 23 -21.37 -18.43 25.03
CA TYR A 23 -20.36 -17.45 25.47
C TYR A 23 -18.96 -17.77 24.97
N LEU A 24 -18.52 -19.03 25.11
CA LEU A 24 -17.21 -19.48 24.64
C LEU A 24 -17.09 -19.38 23.12
N SER A 25 -18.14 -19.71 22.36
CA SER A 25 -18.13 -19.62 20.89
C SER A 25 -17.96 -18.17 20.40
N VAL A 26 -18.61 -17.21 21.06
CA VAL A 26 -18.45 -15.78 20.79
C VAL A 26 -17.05 -15.31 21.13
N LYS A 27 -16.47 -15.76 22.25
CA LYS A 27 -15.11 -15.39 22.64
C LYS A 27 -14.03 -16.00 21.74
N LEU A 28 -14.21 -17.24 21.29
CA LEU A 28 -13.26 -17.92 20.41
C LEU A 28 -13.31 -17.36 18.98
N SER A 29 -14.50 -17.01 18.47
CA SER A 29 -14.62 -16.34 17.16
C SER A 29 -13.96 -14.96 17.11
N GLN A 30 -13.88 -14.25 18.24
CA GLN A 30 -13.13 -12.99 18.37
C GLN A 30 -11.61 -13.22 18.35
N ILE A 31 -11.14 -14.36 18.86
CA ILE A 31 -9.70 -14.71 18.85
C ILE A 31 -9.26 -15.22 17.47
N ASN A 32 -10.16 -15.89 16.75
CA ASN A 32 -9.93 -16.34 15.36
C ASN A 32 -9.90 -15.19 14.34
N GLN A 33 -10.12 -13.93 14.76
CA GLN A 33 -9.80 -12.74 13.96
C GLN A 33 -8.32 -12.32 14.10
N SER A 34 -7.45 -13.24 14.50
CA SER A 34 -6.01 -13.12 14.30
C SER A 34 -5.74 -13.05 12.80
N THR A 35 -5.59 -11.85 12.24
CA THR A 35 -4.89 -11.68 10.96
C THR A 35 -3.57 -12.40 11.09
N ASP A 36 -3.33 -13.36 10.19
CA ASP A 36 -2.12 -14.15 10.16
C ASP A 36 -0.92 -13.19 10.22
N LEU A 37 0.04 -13.47 11.11
CA LEU A 37 1.18 -12.57 11.33
C LEU A 37 1.91 -12.34 10.01
N ASP A 38 1.92 -13.36 9.15
CA ASP A 38 2.47 -13.33 7.79
C ASP A 38 1.70 -12.39 6.87
N GLU A 39 0.36 -12.34 6.95
CA GLU A 39 -0.45 -11.40 6.18
C GLU A 39 -0.16 -9.96 6.58
N MET A 40 -0.04 -9.69 7.89
CA MET A 40 0.35 -8.38 8.40
C MET A 40 1.78 -8.00 7.98
N CYS A 41 2.73 -8.93 8.04
CA CYS A 41 4.10 -8.74 7.56
C CYS A 41 4.13 -8.41 6.06
N ASN A 42 3.32 -9.09 5.24
CA ASN A 42 3.20 -8.81 3.81
C ASN A 42 2.64 -7.41 3.55
N ILE A 43 1.56 -7.03 4.22
CA ILE A 43 0.95 -5.69 4.09
C ILE A 43 1.97 -4.59 4.47
N ILE A 44 2.70 -4.77 5.57
CA ILE A 44 3.73 -3.82 6.02
C ILE A 44 4.85 -3.73 4.98
N THR A 45 5.32 -4.87 4.47
CA THR A 45 6.38 -4.94 3.46
C THR A 45 5.98 -4.23 2.17
N ASP A 46 4.77 -4.48 1.66
CA ASP A 46 4.26 -3.82 0.46
C ASP A 46 4.13 -2.31 0.62
N ARG A 47 3.67 -1.86 1.79
CA ARG A 47 3.59 -0.43 2.12
C ARG A 47 4.96 0.23 2.20
N LEU A 48 5.95 -0.43 2.80
CA LEU A 48 7.33 0.06 2.87
C LEU A 48 7.97 0.13 1.49
N ILE A 49 7.80 -0.90 0.66
CA ILE A 49 8.29 -0.92 -0.73
C ILE A 49 7.67 0.22 -1.53
N THR A 50 6.35 0.41 -1.42
CA THR A 50 5.62 1.47 -2.12
C THR A 50 6.11 2.85 -1.69
N SER A 51 6.24 3.07 -0.38
CA SER A 51 6.71 4.32 0.19
C SER A 51 8.15 4.63 -0.24
N SER A 52 9.03 3.62 -0.22
CA SER A 52 10.42 3.72 -0.68
C SER A 52 10.50 4.10 -2.17
N LYS A 53 9.71 3.46 -3.03
CA LYS A 53 9.63 3.80 -4.47
C LYS A 53 9.21 5.26 -4.69
N GLN A 54 8.21 5.74 -3.94
CA GLN A 54 7.76 7.14 -4.03
C GLN A 54 8.84 8.12 -3.56
N LEU A 55 9.52 7.83 -2.45
CA LEU A 55 10.60 8.66 -1.90
C LEU A 55 11.79 8.75 -2.86
N CYS A 56 12.21 7.61 -3.41
CA CYS A 56 13.26 7.55 -4.44
C CYS A 56 12.84 8.26 -5.73
N GLY A 57 11.57 8.17 -6.14
CA GLY A 57 11.01 8.93 -7.26
C GLY A 57 11.13 10.43 -7.05
N ARG A 58 10.62 10.93 -5.92
CA ARG A 58 10.67 12.36 -5.56
C ARG A 58 12.10 12.92 -5.48
N ARG A 59 13.03 12.19 -4.86
CA ARG A 59 14.46 12.59 -4.83
C ARG A 59 15.08 12.67 -6.23
N ARG A 60 14.68 11.78 -7.14
CA ARG A 60 15.17 11.81 -8.53
C ARG A 60 14.63 12.99 -9.31
N ILE A 61 13.37 13.39 -9.07
CA ILE A 61 12.79 14.60 -9.69
C ILE A 61 13.55 15.84 -9.22
N GLN A 62 13.79 15.98 -7.91
CA GLN A 62 14.47 17.16 -7.35
C GLN A 62 15.90 17.34 -7.88
N ASN A 63 16.63 16.25 -8.14
CA ASN A 63 18.00 16.30 -8.63
C ASN A 63 18.12 16.22 -10.16
N SER A 64 16.99 16.25 -10.88
CA SER A 64 16.98 16.09 -12.32
C SER A 64 17.31 17.41 -13.03
N LYS A 65 18.14 17.31 -14.07
CA LYS A 65 18.36 18.41 -15.04
C LYS A 65 17.29 18.48 -16.13
N LEU A 66 16.31 17.57 -16.11
CA LEU A 66 15.17 17.51 -17.02
C LEU A 66 13.95 18.19 -16.41
N SER A 67 13.14 18.83 -17.24
CA SER A 67 11.89 19.47 -16.83
C SER A 67 10.83 18.47 -16.38
N SER A 68 9.90 18.94 -15.54
CA SER A 68 8.76 18.14 -15.03
C SER A 68 7.94 17.46 -16.14
N PRO A 69 7.60 18.12 -17.27
CA PRO A 69 6.90 17.47 -18.40
C PRO A 69 7.68 16.32 -19.03
N THR A 70 9.01 16.34 -18.93
CA THR A 70 9.90 15.29 -19.47
C THR A 70 10.03 14.12 -18.50
N LEU A 71 9.94 14.38 -17.19
CA LEU A 71 10.01 13.36 -16.14
C LEU A 71 8.73 12.52 -16.05
N ALA A 72 7.56 13.13 -16.23
CA ALA A 72 6.27 12.43 -16.14
C ALA A 72 6.18 11.15 -17.01
N PRO A 73 6.51 11.14 -18.31
CA PRO A 73 6.49 9.92 -19.11
C PRO A 73 7.59 8.91 -18.73
N ILE A 74 8.75 9.37 -18.22
CA ILE A 74 9.83 8.49 -17.73
C ILE A 74 9.37 7.72 -16.49
N GLU A 75 8.65 8.39 -15.58
CA GLU A 75 8.10 7.75 -14.38
C GLU A 75 7.00 6.76 -14.70
N ARG A 76 6.06 7.12 -15.59
CA ARG A 76 5.04 6.17 -16.05
C ARG A 76 5.69 4.92 -16.65
N LYS A 77 6.73 5.09 -17.48
CA LYS A 77 7.44 3.99 -18.13
C LYS A 77 8.10 3.02 -17.15
N ARG A 78 8.52 3.48 -15.97
CA ARG A 78 9.09 2.62 -14.92
C ARG A 78 8.05 1.74 -14.23
N ASN A 79 6.78 2.14 -14.26
CA ASN A 79 5.68 1.43 -13.61
C ASN A 79 4.87 0.57 -14.60
N THR A 80 5.10 0.71 -15.90
CA THR A 80 4.41 -0.06 -16.95
C THR A 80 5.14 -1.37 -17.25
N VAL A 81 4.41 -2.49 -17.28
CA VAL A 81 4.91 -3.79 -17.72
C VAL A 81 4.18 -4.20 -19.01
N SER A 82 4.94 -4.29 -20.10
CA SER A 82 4.57 -4.93 -21.38
C SER A 82 3.85 -4.08 -22.44
N GLN A 83 2.52 -3.90 -22.45
CA GLN A 83 1.83 -3.49 -23.69
C GLN A 83 1.93 -1.99 -24.05
N GLU A 84 1.89 -1.08 -23.09
CA GLU A 84 1.99 0.37 -23.36
C GLU A 84 3.46 0.87 -23.42
N TYR A 85 4.42 -0.02 -23.18
CA TYR A 85 5.82 0.36 -22.99
C TYR A 85 6.44 0.97 -24.25
N GLU A 86 6.07 0.47 -25.43
CA GLU A 86 6.62 0.96 -26.70
C GLU A 86 6.13 2.37 -27.04
N GLU A 87 4.84 2.64 -26.83
CA GLU A 87 4.25 3.97 -26.99
C GLU A 87 4.83 4.95 -25.98
N LEU A 88 4.93 4.56 -24.71
CA LEU A 88 5.58 5.37 -23.68
C LEU A 88 7.05 5.65 -24.02
N ASN A 89 7.76 4.71 -24.64
CA ASN A 89 9.13 4.90 -25.07
C ASN A 89 9.22 5.98 -26.17
N LYS A 90 8.30 5.98 -27.15
CA LYS A 90 8.21 7.02 -28.18
C LYS A 90 7.92 8.39 -27.56
N ILE A 91 6.95 8.47 -26.65
CA ILE A 91 6.59 9.71 -25.94
C ILE A 91 7.79 10.22 -25.13
N THR A 92 8.44 9.35 -24.38
CA THR A 92 9.62 9.68 -23.55
C THR A 92 10.75 10.26 -24.41
N LYS A 93 11.11 9.60 -25.53
CA LYS A 93 12.14 10.08 -26.45
C LYS A 93 11.80 11.46 -27.01
N LYS A 94 10.54 11.70 -27.37
CA LYS A 94 10.09 13.00 -27.90
C LYS A 94 10.19 14.10 -26.84
N ALA A 95 9.82 13.81 -25.60
CA ALA A 95 9.91 14.75 -24.49
C ALA A 95 11.37 15.16 -24.21
N ILE A 96 12.28 14.19 -24.11
CA ILE A 96 13.72 14.45 -23.89
C ILE A 96 14.32 15.33 -24.99
N ARG A 97 14.00 15.05 -26.26
CA ARG A 97 14.49 15.86 -27.40
C ARG A 97 13.95 17.29 -27.35
N ARG A 98 12.67 17.46 -26.98
CA ARG A 98 12.08 18.80 -26.83
C ARG A 98 12.76 19.57 -25.71
N ASP A 99 12.97 18.92 -24.56
CA ASP A 99 13.62 19.52 -23.40
C ASP A 99 15.05 19.97 -23.72
N GLY A 100 15.82 19.12 -24.42
CA GLY A 100 17.16 19.46 -24.88
C GLY A 100 17.18 20.67 -25.83
N ARG A 101 16.24 20.74 -26.78
CA ARG A 101 16.12 21.90 -27.68
C ARG A 101 15.77 23.17 -26.92
N ASN A 102 14.77 23.11 -26.04
CA ASN A 102 14.36 24.28 -25.25
C ASN A 102 15.52 24.80 -24.39
N ARG A 103 16.27 23.90 -23.76
CA ARG A 103 17.45 24.27 -22.98
C ARG A 103 18.52 24.92 -23.84
N GLN A 104 18.77 24.38 -25.03
CA GLN A 104 19.72 24.99 -25.98
C GLN A 104 19.27 26.39 -26.39
N THR A 105 17.99 26.57 -26.70
CA THR A 105 17.40 27.87 -27.04
C THR A 105 17.59 28.86 -25.90
N GLN A 106 17.27 28.49 -24.66
CA GLN A 106 17.47 29.35 -23.48
C GLN A 106 18.94 29.75 -23.27
N MET A 107 19.89 28.83 -23.48
CA MET A 107 21.32 29.17 -23.36
C MET A 107 21.77 30.16 -24.44
N VAL A 108 21.22 30.06 -25.65
CA VAL A 108 21.53 31.01 -26.73
C VAL A 108 20.90 32.37 -26.43
N GLU A 109 19.65 32.41 -25.99
CA GLU A 109 18.97 33.65 -25.59
C GLU A 109 19.76 34.37 -24.47
N GLN A 110 20.16 33.65 -23.42
CA GLN A 110 20.97 34.19 -22.32
C GLN A 110 22.38 34.63 -22.72
N ALA A 111 22.92 34.15 -23.84
CA ALA A 111 24.25 34.54 -24.30
C ALA A 111 24.22 35.76 -25.23
N ILE A 112 23.03 36.15 -25.71
CA ILE A 112 22.81 37.28 -26.61
C ILE A 112 22.25 38.49 -25.85
N GLU A 113 21.58 38.26 -24.71
CA GLU A 113 21.25 39.29 -23.69
C GLU A 113 22.47 39.69 -22.84
#